data_AF-D5UV66-F1
#
_entry.id   AF-D5UV66-F1
#
_cell.length_a   1.000
_cell.length_b   1.000
_cell.length_c   1.000
_cell.angle_alpha   90.00
_cell.angle_beta   90.00
_cell.angle_gamma   90.00
#
_symmetry.space_group_name_H-M   'P 1'
#
loop_
_entity.id
_entity.type
_entity.pdbx_description
1 polymer ?
#
loop_
_entity_poly.entity_id
_entity_poly.type
_entity_poly.pdbx_seq_one_letter_code
_entity_poly.pdbx_strand_id
1 'polypeptide(L)'
;MPGGGQLSGNPWGSVFRNRRQAEYAWANSRRLQSALADAGIDYRHHRELAPTTELRQLQYAADSRQGVGKRHRRVLDADYVRRYTAEILDKADLEIVVAELPATAPAALLCVERDPEACHRALIAHRLSLRFALTVEHLKPT
;
A
#
# COMPACT_ATOMS: atom_id res chain seq x y z
N MET A 1 10.53 55.70 -32.15
CA MET A 1 10.34 55.53 -30.70
C MET A 1 9.30 54.43 -30.51
N PRO A 2 9.67 53.33 -29.83
CA PRO A 2 8.92 52.08 -29.82
C PRO A 2 7.73 52.13 -28.84
N GLY A 3 6.72 51.32 -29.13
CA GLY A 3 5.64 51.02 -28.20
C GLY A 3 6.06 50.02 -27.12
N GLY A 4 5.44 50.16 -25.96
CA GLY A 4 5.35 49.17 -24.87
C GLY A 4 4.14 49.59 -24.06
N GLY A 5 3.10 48.78 -23.86
CA GLY A 5 3.12 47.37 -23.50
C GLY A 5 2.49 47.30 -22.11
N GLN A 6 1.16 47.33 -22.06
CA GLN A 6 0.37 47.16 -20.84
C GLN A 6 0.71 45.81 -20.19
N LEU A 7 1.17 45.85 -18.94
CA LEU A 7 1.27 44.68 -18.08
C LEU A 7 -0.12 44.39 -17.50
N SER A 8 -0.91 43.57 -18.20
CA SER A 8 -2.05 42.89 -17.59
C SER A 8 -1.53 41.66 -16.84
N GLY A 9 -1.54 41.73 -15.51
CA GLY A 9 -1.35 40.58 -14.65
C GLY A 9 -2.49 39.58 -14.87
N ASN A 10 -2.15 38.34 -15.22
CA ASN A 10 -3.13 37.26 -15.32
C ASN A 10 -3.57 36.82 -13.90
N PRO A 11 -4.87 36.79 -13.58
CA PRO A 11 -5.40 36.41 -12.26
C PRO A 11 -5.54 34.89 -12.06
N TRP A 12 -4.89 34.08 -12.88
CA TRP A 12 -5.05 32.62 -12.88
C TRP A 12 -3.94 31.97 -12.07
N GLY A 13 -4.09 32.01 -10.75
CA GLY A 13 -3.47 31.01 -9.89
C GLY A 13 -4.01 29.64 -10.27
N SER A 14 -3.29 28.93 -11.15
CA SER A 14 -3.61 27.54 -11.48
C SER A 14 -3.46 26.70 -10.22
N VAL A 15 -4.56 26.47 -9.53
CA VAL A 15 -4.70 25.37 -8.58
C VAL A 15 -4.57 24.10 -9.41
N PHE A 16 -3.39 23.49 -9.40
CA PHE A 16 -3.21 22.14 -9.90
C PHE A 16 -4.04 21.18 -9.03
N ARG A 17 -5.33 21.01 -9.35
CA ARG A 17 -6.08 19.84 -8.89
C ARG A 17 -5.50 18.64 -9.63
N ASN A 18 -4.68 17.87 -8.93
CA ASN A 18 -4.20 16.59 -9.40
C ASN A 18 -5.42 15.68 -9.67
N ARG A 19 -5.81 15.50 -10.94
CA ARG A 19 -6.95 14.66 -11.34
C ARG A 19 -6.85 13.21 -10.85
N ARG A 20 -5.69 12.78 -10.34
CA ARG A 20 -5.48 11.49 -9.67
C ARG A 20 -6.20 11.38 -8.31
N GLN A 21 -6.58 12.47 -7.65
CA GLN A 21 -7.17 12.40 -6.30
C GLN A 21 -8.61 11.87 -6.29
N ALA A 22 -9.34 11.97 -7.41
CA ALA A 22 -10.71 11.46 -7.54
C ALA A 22 -10.75 9.93 -7.75
N GLU A 23 -9.85 9.38 -8.58
CA GLU A 23 -9.73 7.94 -8.85
C GLU A 23 -9.25 7.14 -7.63
N TYR A 24 -8.61 7.81 -6.67
CA TYR A 24 -8.10 7.25 -5.41
C TYR A 24 -8.77 7.87 -4.18
N ALA A 25 -9.95 8.45 -4.32
CA ALA A 25 -10.63 9.07 -3.18
C ALA A 25 -10.98 8.04 -2.09
N TRP A 26 -11.06 6.74 -2.45
CA TRP A 26 -11.16 5.59 -1.54
C TRP A 26 -9.85 5.27 -0.81
N ALA A 27 -8.68 5.66 -1.34
CA ALA A 27 -7.36 5.44 -0.73
C ALA A 27 -7.04 6.47 0.38
N ASN A 28 -8.08 7.10 0.94
CA ASN A 28 -8.01 7.89 2.15
C ASN A 28 -8.28 6.96 3.34
N SER A 29 -7.31 6.82 4.23
CA SER A 29 -7.42 5.91 5.38
C SER A 29 -8.65 6.19 6.25
N ARG A 30 -9.08 7.46 6.39
CA ARG A 30 -10.28 7.81 7.16
C ARG A 30 -11.55 7.32 6.49
N ARG A 31 -11.63 7.39 5.16
CA ARG A 31 -12.78 6.88 4.40
C ARG A 31 -12.85 5.37 4.43
N LEU A 32 -11.71 4.69 4.32
CA LEU A 32 -11.64 3.23 4.49
C LEU A 32 -12.13 2.82 5.89
N GLN A 33 -11.61 3.47 6.94
CA GLN A 33 -12.03 3.18 8.32
C GLN A 33 -13.51 3.44 8.54
N SER A 34 -14.07 4.51 7.99
CA SER A 34 -15.51 4.79 8.05
C SER A 34 -16.31 3.66 7.39
N ALA A 35 -15.94 3.25 6.17
CA ALA A 35 -16.67 2.20 5.45
C ALA A 35 -16.57 0.83 6.14
N LEU A 36 -15.43 0.51 6.77
CA LEU A 36 -15.28 -0.71 7.57
C LEU A 36 -16.15 -0.65 8.83
N ALA A 37 -16.16 0.48 9.54
CA ALA A 37 -17.01 0.67 10.71
C ALA A 37 -18.50 0.59 10.37
N ASP A 38 -18.93 1.20 9.26
CA ASP A 38 -20.31 1.12 8.76
C ASP A 38 -20.71 -0.32 8.41
N ALA A 39 -19.74 -1.16 8.01
CA ALA A 39 -19.92 -2.58 7.74
C ALA A 39 -19.75 -3.48 8.99
N GLY A 40 -19.47 -2.90 10.17
CA GLY A 40 -19.21 -3.66 11.41
C GLY A 40 -17.90 -4.44 11.40
N ILE A 41 -16.93 -4.02 10.59
CA ILE A 41 -15.60 -4.66 10.47
C ILE A 41 -14.58 -3.87 11.29
N ASP A 42 -13.98 -4.53 12.27
CA ASP A 42 -12.91 -3.95 13.07
C ASP A 42 -11.66 -3.67 12.21
N TYR A 43 -11.01 -2.54 12.49
CA TYR A 43 -9.78 -2.13 11.82
C TYR A 43 -8.63 -1.95 12.82
N ARG A 44 -7.47 -2.52 12.47
CA ARG A 44 -6.20 -2.36 13.19
C ARG A 44 -5.12 -1.94 12.21
N HIS A 45 -4.25 -1.03 12.64
CA HIS A 45 -3.20 -0.46 11.78
C HIS A 45 -1.81 -0.78 12.31
N HIS A 46 -1.22 -1.86 11.80
CA HIS A 46 0.13 -2.33 12.12
C HIS A 46 1.17 -1.61 11.25
N ARG A 47 1.57 -0.40 11.68
CA ARG A 47 2.56 0.43 10.97
C ARG A 47 3.93 -0.23 10.90
N GLU A 48 4.25 -1.03 11.90
CA GLU A 48 5.45 -1.84 12.02
C GLU A 48 5.58 -2.88 10.90
N LEU A 49 4.47 -3.31 10.29
CA LEU A 49 4.47 -4.20 9.13
C LEU A 49 4.49 -3.46 7.78
N ALA A 50 4.32 -2.13 7.79
CA ALA A 50 4.28 -1.36 6.55
C ALA A 50 5.71 -1.23 5.96
N PRO A 51 5.88 -1.37 4.63
CA PRO A 51 7.17 -1.13 4.01
C PRO A 51 7.60 0.33 4.20
N THR A 52 8.87 0.54 4.52
CA THR A 52 9.46 1.88 4.65
C THR A 52 9.50 2.62 3.31
N THR A 53 9.80 3.92 3.34
CA THR A 53 9.97 4.70 2.11
C THR A 53 11.13 4.14 1.28
N GLU A 54 12.23 3.75 1.93
CA GLU A 54 13.43 3.21 1.30
C GLU A 54 13.12 1.91 0.56
N LEU A 55 12.38 0.98 1.19
CA LEU A 55 11.96 -0.26 0.55
C LEU A 55 11.02 0.01 -0.63
N ARG A 56 10.08 0.96 -0.51
CA ARG A 56 9.24 1.35 -1.65
C ARG A 56 10.07 1.89 -2.82
N GLN A 57 11.06 2.74 -2.55
CA GLN A 57 11.95 3.28 -3.59
C GLN A 57 12.82 2.20 -4.22
N LEU A 58 13.31 1.24 -3.43
CA LEU A 58 14.04 0.07 -3.93
C LEU A 58 13.23 -0.69 -4.97
N GLN A 59 11.98 -1.01 -4.67
CA GLN A 59 11.09 -1.68 -5.62
C GLN A 59 10.82 -0.82 -6.85
N TYR A 60 10.60 0.48 -6.68
CA TYR A 60 10.37 1.38 -7.84
C TYR A 60 11.58 1.46 -8.77
N ALA A 61 12.80 1.43 -8.21
CA ALA A 61 14.01 1.39 -9.02
C ALA A 61 14.12 0.07 -9.79
N ALA A 62 13.75 -1.06 -9.18
CA ALA A 62 13.71 -2.36 -9.84
C ALA A 62 12.68 -2.40 -10.98
N ASP A 63 11.46 -1.95 -10.71
CA ASP A 63 10.40 -1.81 -11.72
C ASP A 63 10.86 -0.98 -12.92
N SER A 64 11.51 0.17 -12.65
CA SER A 64 12.04 1.07 -13.68
C SER A 64 13.09 0.39 -14.56
N ARG A 65 14.02 -0.36 -13.95
CA ARG A 65 15.05 -1.12 -14.70
C ARG A 65 14.43 -2.18 -15.61
N GLN A 66 13.29 -2.75 -15.22
CA GLN A 66 12.58 -3.76 -16.00
C GLN A 66 11.57 -3.15 -16.99
N GLY A 67 11.40 -1.82 -17.00
CA GLY A 67 10.39 -1.15 -17.83
C GLY A 67 8.94 -1.44 -17.40
N VAL A 68 8.73 -1.90 -16.17
CA VAL A 68 7.41 -2.28 -15.66
C VAL A 68 6.79 -1.09 -14.91
N GLY A 69 5.61 -0.65 -15.32
CA GLY A 69 4.84 0.33 -14.56
C GLY A 69 4.31 -0.29 -13.26
N LYS A 70 4.21 0.49 -12.18
CA LYS A 70 3.76 0.00 -10.85
C LYS A 70 2.48 -0.85 -10.90
N ARG A 71 1.49 -0.40 -11.68
CA ARG A 71 0.18 -1.09 -11.85
C ARG A 71 0.28 -2.42 -12.61
N HIS A 72 1.39 -2.67 -13.30
CA HIS A 72 1.62 -3.87 -14.09
C HIS A 72 2.62 -4.82 -13.40
N ARG A 73 3.07 -4.48 -12.20
CA ARG A 73 3.94 -5.35 -11.41
C ARG A 73 3.17 -6.63 -11.09
N ARG A 74 3.77 -7.78 -11.43
CA ARG A 74 3.22 -9.11 -11.10
C ARG A 74 3.93 -9.77 -9.93
N VAL A 75 5.19 -9.40 -9.70
CA VAL A 75 6.05 -9.99 -8.67
C VAL A 75 6.87 -8.91 -7.97
N LEU A 76 7.17 -9.13 -6.70
CA LEU A 76 8.15 -8.31 -5.98
C LEU A 76 9.57 -8.61 -6.47
N ASP A 77 10.42 -7.58 -6.43
CA ASP A 77 11.84 -7.73 -6.69
C ASP A 77 12.51 -8.55 -5.58
N ALA A 78 13.51 -9.36 -5.93
CA ALA A 78 14.17 -10.24 -4.97
C ALA A 78 14.89 -9.46 -3.85
N ASP A 79 15.50 -8.31 -4.15
CA ASP A 79 16.13 -7.47 -3.13
C ASP A 79 15.09 -6.88 -2.18
N TYR A 80 13.93 -6.50 -2.71
CA TYR A 80 12.81 -6.06 -1.89
C TYR A 80 12.35 -7.15 -0.94
N VAL A 81 12.12 -8.37 -1.43
CA VAL A 81 11.69 -9.51 -0.59
C VAL A 81 12.70 -9.77 0.51
N ARG A 82 14.00 -9.86 0.18
CA ARG A 82 15.05 -10.09 1.18
C ARG A 82 15.08 -9.01 2.25
N ARG A 83 15.10 -7.74 1.84
CA ARG A 83 15.22 -6.62 2.79
C ARG A 83 13.95 -6.42 3.62
N TYR A 84 12.76 -6.53 3.01
CA TYR A 84 11.51 -6.49 3.75
C TYR A 84 11.45 -7.60 4.81
N THR A 85 11.91 -8.80 4.46
CA THR A 85 11.98 -9.91 5.41
C THR A 85 12.90 -9.59 6.59
N ALA A 86 14.16 -9.25 6.32
CA ALA A 86 15.17 -9.04 7.37
C ALA A 86 14.95 -7.76 8.19
N GLU A 87 14.48 -6.69 7.56
CA GLU A 87 14.35 -5.38 8.20
C GLU A 87 13.01 -5.20 8.90
N ILE A 88 11.95 -5.88 8.45
CA ILE A 88 10.58 -5.75 8.97
C ILE A 88 10.10 -7.06 9.58
N LEU A 89 9.92 -8.13 8.79
CA LEU A 89 9.24 -9.34 9.27
C LEU A 89 10.01 -10.09 10.37
N ASP A 90 11.33 -10.08 10.32
CA ASP A 90 12.18 -10.75 11.31
C ASP A 90 12.25 -9.97 12.63
N LYS A 91 11.86 -8.68 12.62
CA LYS A 91 11.87 -7.79 13.79
C LYS A 91 10.48 -7.53 14.37
N ALA A 92 9.44 -7.85 13.61
CA ALA A 92 8.06 -7.65 14.04
C ALA A 92 7.65 -8.68 15.10
N ASP A 93 6.98 -8.22 16.14
CA ASP A 93 6.28 -9.06 17.11
C ASP A 93 4.94 -9.50 16.50
N LEU A 94 4.95 -10.66 15.85
CA LEU A 94 3.77 -11.17 15.16
C LEU A 94 2.80 -11.86 16.11
N GLU A 95 3.26 -12.23 17.31
CA GLU A 95 2.40 -12.76 18.36
C GLU A 95 1.33 -11.73 18.76
N ILE A 96 1.70 -10.45 18.89
CA ILE A 96 0.74 -9.37 19.16
C ILE A 96 -0.31 -9.29 18.04
N VAL A 97 0.12 -9.34 16.78
CA VAL A 97 -0.78 -9.27 15.62
C VAL A 97 -1.76 -10.44 15.61
N VAL A 98 -1.29 -11.65 15.95
CA VAL A 98 -2.14 -12.85 16.01
C VAL A 98 -3.08 -12.82 17.21
N ALA A 99 -2.64 -12.31 18.36
CA ALA A 99 -3.47 -12.19 19.55
C ALA A 99 -4.65 -11.21 19.35
N GLU A 100 -4.51 -10.25 18.43
CA GLU A 100 -5.59 -9.33 18.04
C GLU A 100 -6.62 -9.94 17.06
N LEU A 101 -6.34 -11.12 16.49
CA LEU A 101 -7.26 -11.77 15.56
C LEU A 101 -8.51 -12.29 16.29
N PRO A 102 -9.70 -12.13 15.69
CA PRO A 102 -10.92 -12.69 16.26
C PRO A 102 -10.88 -14.22 16.22
N ALA A 103 -11.24 -14.86 17.33
CA ALA A 103 -11.25 -16.33 17.42
C ALA A 103 -12.32 -17.01 16.54
N THR A 104 -13.37 -16.28 16.17
CA THR A 104 -14.58 -16.83 15.54
C THR A 104 -14.91 -16.21 14.18
N ALA A 105 -14.06 -15.33 13.66
CA ALA A 105 -14.29 -14.63 12.39
C ALA A 105 -13.02 -14.57 11.54
N PRO A 106 -13.14 -14.50 10.20
CA PRO A 106 -11.99 -14.27 9.35
C PRO A 106 -11.43 -12.86 9.52
N ALA A 107 -10.11 -12.73 9.36
CA ALA A 107 -9.43 -11.44 9.27
C ALA A 107 -8.81 -11.26 7.88
N ALA A 108 -8.67 -10.02 7.44
CA ALA A 108 -8.12 -9.70 6.12
C ALA A 108 -6.95 -8.72 6.22
N LEU A 109 -5.86 -9.03 5.50
CA LEU A 109 -4.79 -8.07 5.23
C LEU A 109 -5.16 -7.22 4.01
N LEU A 110 -5.21 -5.91 4.19
CA LEU A 110 -5.58 -4.95 3.15
C LEU A 110 -4.33 -4.33 2.50
N CYS A 111 -4.35 -4.25 1.17
CA CYS A 111 -3.36 -3.52 0.37
C CYS A 111 -4.05 -2.90 -0.84
N VAL A 112 -3.47 -1.84 -1.40
CA VAL A 112 -3.98 -1.18 -2.62
C VAL A 112 -3.63 -1.95 -3.90
N GLU A 113 -2.72 -2.91 -3.81
CA GLU A 113 -2.30 -3.72 -4.96
C GLU A 113 -3.26 -4.87 -5.23
N ARG A 114 -3.57 -5.10 -6.52
CA ARG A 114 -4.51 -6.14 -6.95
C ARG A 114 -3.92 -7.53 -6.72
N ASP A 115 -2.70 -7.73 -7.21
CA ASP A 115 -2.04 -9.03 -7.19
C ASP A 115 -1.27 -9.23 -5.86
N PRO A 116 -1.58 -10.25 -5.05
CA PRO A 116 -0.87 -10.52 -3.80
C PRO A 116 0.62 -10.78 -4.06
N GLU A 117 0.97 -11.43 -5.17
CA GLU A 117 2.34 -11.72 -5.56
C GLU A 117 3.17 -10.43 -5.82
N ALA A 118 2.50 -9.31 -6.10
CA ALA A 118 3.10 -8.02 -6.39
C ALA A 118 3.25 -7.10 -5.15
N CYS A 119 2.81 -7.54 -3.96
CA CYS A 119 2.83 -6.71 -2.76
C CYS A 119 3.23 -7.45 -1.48
N HIS A 120 3.61 -6.66 -0.47
CA HIS A 120 4.11 -7.17 0.81
C HIS A 120 3.08 -7.99 1.61
N ARG A 121 1.77 -7.88 1.30
CA ARG A 121 0.72 -8.63 2.02
C ARG A 121 0.91 -10.14 1.89
N ALA A 122 1.39 -10.63 0.75
CA ALA A 122 1.68 -12.05 0.56
C ALA A 122 2.84 -12.51 1.45
N LEU A 123 3.86 -11.66 1.65
CA LEU A 123 4.99 -11.98 2.53
C LEU A 123 4.54 -12.06 3.99
N ILE A 124 3.72 -11.11 4.46
CA ILE A 124 3.13 -11.13 5.80
C ILE A 124 2.27 -12.39 5.97
N ALA A 125 1.33 -12.63 5.06
CA ALA A 125 0.42 -13.76 5.13
C ALA A 125 1.17 -15.10 5.17
N HIS A 126 2.19 -15.25 4.32
CA HIS A 126 3.04 -16.43 4.30
C HIS A 126 3.77 -16.63 5.63
N ARG A 127 4.36 -15.57 6.20
CA ARG A 127 5.03 -15.63 7.50
C ARG A 127 4.08 -16.01 8.64
N LEU A 128 2.88 -15.44 8.65
CA LEU A 128 1.86 -15.76 9.65
C LEU A 128 1.39 -17.21 9.53
N SER A 129 1.16 -17.69 8.31
CA SER A 129 0.79 -19.08 8.05
C SER A 129 1.88 -20.05 8.53
N LEU A 130 3.14 -19.80 8.20
CA LEU A 130 4.25 -20.67 8.61
C LEU A 130 4.47 -20.70 10.13
N ARG A 131 4.37 -19.54 10.80
CA ARG A 131 4.70 -19.42 12.24
C ARG A 131 3.54 -19.84 13.15
N PHE A 132 2.30 -19.62 12.72
CA PHE A 132 1.11 -19.79 13.56
C PHE A 132 0.08 -20.76 12.98
N ALA A 133 0.43 -21.50 11.92
CA ALA A 133 -0.44 -22.47 11.24
C ALA A 133 -1.79 -21.89 10.77
N LEU A 134 -1.83 -20.59 10.46
CA LEU A 134 -3.03 -19.94 9.95
C LEU A 134 -3.29 -20.36 8.50
N THR A 135 -4.56 -20.60 8.17
CA THR A 135 -4.98 -20.80 6.79
C THR A 135 -5.05 -19.45 6.09
N VAL A 136 -4.45 -19.36 4.90
CA VAL A 136 -4.40 -18.13 4.11
C VAL A 136 -5.10 -18.34 2.77
N GLU A 137 -6.05 -17.46 2.48
CA GLU A 137 -6.66 -17.34 1.16
C GLU A 137 -6.32 -15.98 0.55
N HIS A 138 -5.92 -16.00 -0.73
CA HIS A 138 -5.59 -14.79 -1.47
C HIS A 138 -6.78 -14.30 -2.31
N LEU A 139 -7.48 -13.30 -1.78
CA LEU A 139 -8.60 -12.67 -2.47
C LEU A 139 -8.10 -11.71 -3.57
N LYS A 140 -8.63 -11.90 -4.79
CA LYS A 140 -8.41 -11.02 -5.95
C LYS A 140 -9.75 -10.33 -6.32
N PRO A 141 -9.76 -9.02 -6.61
CA PRO A 141 -10.97 -8.34 -7.06
C PRO A 141 -11.46 -8.96 -8.37
N THR A 142 -12.73 -9.33 -8.41
CA THR A 142 -13.45 -9.78 -9.61
C THR A 142 -13.69 -8.65 -10.59
#